data_AF-A0A1T1D4N9-F1
#
_entry.id   AF-A0A1T1D4N9-F1
#
_cell.length_a   1.000
_cell.length_b   1.000
_cell.length_c   1.000
_cell.angle_alpha   90.00
_cell.angle_beta   90.00
_cell.angle_gamma   90.00
#
_symmetry.space_group_name_H-M   'P 1'
#
loop_
_entity.id
_entity.type
_entity.pdbx_description
1 polymer ?
#
loop_
_entity_poly.entity_id
_entity_poly.type
_entity_poly.pdbx_seq_one_letter_code
_entity_poly.pdbx_strand_id
1 'polypeptide(L)'
;MSSADNSSSPSPETPEDSNASAGDDPTTRGQRPRITRAAEAEAEARQLESDPGSHSYECRSCGYRYDPAEGVAKLGIARGTAFTALPDTFLCPVCRSPKAAFVDVGPRNRPSGFTQNLNYGLGVNRLTPSQKTILIFGGLVLAAAFLLSFYSLH
;
A
#
# COMPACT_ATOMS: atom_id res chain seq x y z
N MET A 1 21.56 -64.93 16.45
CA MET A 1 20.28 -65.51 16.92
C MET A 1 19.44 -64.34 17.43
N SER A 2 18.51 -63.86 16.60
CA SER A 2 17.10 -64.29 16.53
C SER A 2 16.29 -63.59 17.62
N SER A 3 15.57 -62.50 17.29
CA SER A 3 14.26 -62.44 16.60
C SER A 3 13.12 -62.45 17.59
N ALA A 4 12.29 -61.40 17.51
CA ALA A 4 10.82 -61.41 17.43
C ALA A 4 10.29 -60.15 18.14
N ASP A 5 9.96 -59.10 17.40
CA ASP A 5 8.70 -58.90 16.66
C ASP A 5 7.58 -58.40 17.58
N ASN A 6 7.23 -57.12 17.44
CA ASN A 6 5.90 -56.64 17.82
C ASN A 6 5.32 -55.88 16.63
N SER A 7 4.56 -56.62 15.83
CA SER A 7 3.73 -56.16 14.74
C SER A 7 2.49 -55.45 15.29
N SER A 8 2.03 -54.38 14.63
CA SER A 8 0.69 -54.29 14.02
C SER A 8 0.31 -52.83 13.76
N SER A 9 0.29 -52.46 12.48
CA SER A 9 -0.55 -51.38 11.95
C SER A 9 -2.03 -51.75 12.13
N PRO A 10 -2.95 -50.77 12.17
CA PRO A 10 -3.67 -50.44 10.93
C PRO A 10 -4.01 -48.94 10.78
N SER A 11 -3.87 -48.41 9.57
CA SER A 11 -4.80 -47.41 9.03
C SER A 11 -5.97 -48.17 8.35
N PRO A 12 -7.02 -47.57 7.76
CA PRO A 12 -7.49 -46.17 7.71
C PRO A 12 -9.02 -46.02 7.87
N GLU A 13 -9.58 -44.97 8.50
CA GLU A 13 -11.01 -44.62 8.26
C GLU A 13 -11.25 -43.11 8.29
N THR A 14 -11.70 -42.59 7.15
CA THR A 14 -12.27 -41.27 6.91
C THR A 14 -13.71 -41.19 7.44
N PRO A 15 -14.16 -40.08 8.04
CA PRO A 15 -15.58 -39.80 8.15
C PRO A 15 -16.07 -39.11 6.87
N GLU A 16 -16.80 -39.87 6.07
CA GLU A 16 -17.78 -39.34 5.12
C GLU A 16 -19.04 -38.97 5.91
N ASP A 17 -19.35 -37.68 6.02
CA ASP A 17 -20.72 -37.25 6.30
C ASP A 17 -21.21 -36.39 5.14
N SER A 18 -22.07 -37.05 4.38
CA SER A 18 -22.88 -36.52 3.31
C SER A 18 -23.93 -35.58 3.88
N ASN A 19 -24.01 -34.35 3.38
CA ASN A 19 -25.30 -33.69 3.31
C ASN A 19 -25.47 -32.91 2.01
N ALA A 20 -26.67 -33.10 1.47
CA ALA A 20 -27.01 -32.93 0.08
C ALA A 20 -27.27 -31.47 -0.32
N SER A 21 -26.82 -31.15 -1.53
CA SER A 21 -27.52 -30.39 -2.58
C SER A 21 -28.51 -29.32 -2.15
N ALA A 22 -28.10 -28.06 -2.33
CA ALA A 22 -29.00 -26.95 -2.62
C ALA A 22 -28.42 -26.14 -3.79
N GLY A 23 -28.83 -26.53 -5.01
CA GLY A 23 -28.99 -25.65 -6.18
C GLY A 23 -27.74 -24.93 -6.70
N ASP A 24 -27.05 -25.56 -7.64
CA ASP A 24 -26.27 -24.84 -8.65
C ASP A 24 -27.24 -24.14 -9.63
N ASP A 25 -27.47 -22.85 -9.45
CA ASP A 25 -28.06 -22.00 -10.49
C ASP A 25 -26.96 -21.52 -11.46
N PRO A 26 -26.97 -21.92 -12.75
CA PRO A 26 -25.93 -21.58 -13.70
C PRO A 26 -26.02 -20.14 -14.25
N THR A 27 -26.84 -19.26 -13.66
CA THR A 27 -27.24 -17.98 -14.26
C THR A 27 -26.54 -16.74 -13.68
N THR A 28 -25.40 -16.86 -13.00
CA THR A 28 -24.62 -15.65 -12.59
C THR A 28 -23.21 -15.63 -13.18
N ARG A 29 -23.12 -15.85 -14.50
CA ARG A 29 -21.97 -15.42 -15.30
C ARG A 29 -22.25 -14.02 -15.84
N GLY A 30 -21.87 -13.02 -15.06
CA GLY A 30 -21.66 -11.66 -15.55
C GLY A 30 -22.53 -10.60 -14.90
N GLN A 31 -22.03 -10.01 -13.82
CA GLN A 31 -21.82 -8.56 -13.67
C GLN A 31 -21.49 -8.25 -12.20
N ARG A 32 -20.20 -8.30 -11.88
CA ARG A 32 -19.66 -7.61 -10.70
C ARG A 32 -19.67 -6.11 -11.02
N PRO A 33 -20.43 -5.26 -10.33
CA PRO A 33 -20.58 -3.87 -10.72
C PRO A 33 -19.23 -3.14 -10.54
N ARG A 34 -18.76 -2.46 -11.60
CA ARG A 34 -17.44 -1.80 -11.69
C ARG A 34 -17.19 -0.66 -10.67
N ILE A 35 -18.16 -0.37 -9.82
CA ILE A 35 -18.13 0.73 -8.85
C ILE A 35 -17.34 0.37 -7.59
N THR A 36 -17.04 -0.91 -7.34
CA THR A 36 -16.33 -1.31 -6.11
C THR A 36 -14.82 -1.16 -6.24
N ARG A 37 -14.20 -1.40 -7.40
CA ARG A 37 -12.73 -1.51 -7.50
C ARG A 37 -11.96 -0.24 -7.14
N ALA A 38 -12.53 0.93 -7.44
CA ALA A 38 -11.91 2.21 -7.06
C ALA A 38 -12.08 2.49 -5.55
N ALA A 39 -13.27 2.26 -5.00
CA ALA A 39 -13.53 2.42 -3.57
C ALA A 39 -12.80 1.38 -2.70
N GLU A 40 -12.68 0.14 -3.19
CA GLU A 40 -11.90 -0.96 -2.58
C GLU A 40 -10.40 -0.62 -2.61
N ALA A 41 -9.88 -0.12 -3.74
CA ALA A 41 -8.50 0.34 -3.83
C ALA A 41 -8.20 1.56 -2.95
N GLU A 42 -9.16 2.48 -2.79
CA GLU A 42 -9.05 3.62 -1.87
C GLU A 42 -9.12 3.19 -0.40
N ALA A 43 -9.92 2.18 -0.07
CA ALA A 43 -9.99 1.59 1.28
C ALA A 43 -8.71 0.80 1.61
N GLU A 44 -8.20 0.01 0.67
CA GLU A 44 -6.96 -0.74 0.81
C GLU A 44 -5.75 0.20 0.94
N ALA A 45 -5.71 1.30 0.17
CA ALA A 45 -4.68 2.33 0.30
C ALA A 45 -4.71 3.02 1.68
N ARG A 46 -5.90 3.33 2.22
CA ARG A 46 -6.05 3.93 3.56
C ARG A 46 -5.63 2.96 4.67
N GLN A 47 -5.88 1.67 4.49
CA GLN A 47 -5.41 0.63 5.42
C GLN A 47 -3.89 0.46 5.35
N LEU A 48 -3.33 0.51 4.14
CA LEU A 48 -1.88 0.46 3.93
C LEU A 48 -1.19 1.67 4.58
N GLU A 49 -1.81 2.85 4.56
CA GLU A 49 -1.31 4.05 5.25
C GLU A 49 -1.32 3.94 6.79
N SER A 50 -2.14 3.04 7.34
CA SER A 50 -2.29 2.82 8.79
C SER A 50 -1.49 1.61 9.30
N ASP A 51 -0.99 0.75 8.42
CA ASP A 51 -0.20 -0.42 8.81
C ASP A 51 1.29 -0.06 8.90
N PRO A 52 1.93 -0.19 10.08
CA PRO A 52 3.38 0.01 10.22
C PRO A 52 4.21 -0.92 9.33
N GLY A 53 3.61 -2.00 8.80
CA GLY A 53 4.24 -2.90 7.82
C GLY A 53 4.54 -2.26 6.46
N SER A 54 3.84 -1.18 6.09
CA SER A 54 4.03 -0.49 4.80
C SER A 54 5.06 0.65 4.86
N HIS A 55 5.48 1.02 6.07
CA HIS A 55 6.36 2.16 6.29
C HIS A 55 7.75 1.91 5.69
N SER A 56 8.33 2.97 5.13
CA SER A 56 9.71 2.95 4.68
C SER A 56 10.66 3.22 5.85
N TYR A 57 11.85 2.64 5.79
CA TYR A 57 12.87 2.80 6.83
C TYR A 57 14.17 3.33 6.23
N GLU A 58 14.82 4.26 6.91
CA GLU A 58 16.07 4.87 6.44
C GLU A 58 17.23 4.58 7.39
N CYS A 59 18.36 4.15 6.84
CA CYS A 59 19.59 3.90 7.56
C CYS A 59 20.26 5.21 7.97
N ARG A 60 20.37 5.48 9.28
CA ARG A 60 21.01 6.71 9.78
C ARG A 60 22.51 6.80 9.48
N SER A 61 23.16 5.66 9.22
CA SER A 61 24.60 5.62 8.95
C SER A 61 24.97 6.04 7.52
N CYS A 62 24.07 5.87 6.54
CA CYS A 62 24.41 6.13 5.13
C CYS A 62 23.27 6.69 4.26
N GLY A 63 22.06 6.84 4.79
CA GLY A 63 20.90 7.34 4.04
C GLY A 63 20.21 6.31 3.13
N TYR A 64 20.57 5.01 3.21
CA TYR A 64 19.88 3.98 2.45
C TYR A 64 18.42 3.82 2.93
N ARG A 65 17.45 3.96 2.01
CA ARG A 65 16.02 3.78 2.28
C ARG A 65 15.58 2.37 1.87
N TYR A 66 15.19 1.56 2.85
CA TYR A 66 14.48 0.30 2.65
C TYR A 66 13.01 0.57 2.36
N ASP A 67 12.49 -0.10 1.33
CA ASP A 67 11.12 0.08 0.92
C ASP A 67 10.35 -1.25 0.79
N PRO A 68 9.33 -1.54 1.64
CA PRO A 68 8.67 -2.85 1.72
C PRO A 68 8.17 -3.41 0.39
N ALA A 69 7.46 -2.62 -0.42
CA ALA A 69 6.94 -3.05 -1.72
C ALA A 69 8.03 -3.27 -2.79
N GLU A 70 9.27 -2.79 -2.59
CA GLU A 70 10.40 -3.13 -3.48
C GLU A 70 11.21 -4.32 -2.93
N GLY A 71 11.25 -4.49 -1.62
CA GLY A 71 12.11 -5.48 -0.96
C GLY A 71 13.59 -5.20 -1.25
N VAL A 72 14.43 -6.24 -1.15
CA VAL A 72 15.84 -6.17 -1.54
C VAL A 72 16.22 -7.45 -2.29
N ALA A 73 16.02 -7.43 -3.61
CA ALA A 73 16.28 -8.59 -4.47
C ALA A 73 17.73 -9.12 -4.33
N LYS A 74 18.71 -8.23 -4.14
CA LYS A 74 20.12 -8.59 -3.94
C LYS A 74 20.39 -9.44 -2.69
N LEU A 75 19.52 -9.33 -1.69
CA LEU A 75 19.60 -10.07 -0.42
C LEU A 75 18.53 -11.18 -0.34
N GLY A 76 17.79 -11.43 -1.43
CA GLY A 76 16.69 -12.41 -1.44
C GLY A 76 15.44 -11.97 -0.69
N ILE A 77 15.31 -10.68 -0.34
CA ILE A 77 14.14 -10.15 0.35
C ILE A 77 13.07 -9.83 -0.70
N ALA A 78 11.93 -10.52 -0.62
CA ALA A 78 10.82 -10.38 -1.55
C ALA A 78 10.10 -9.02 -1.42
N ARG A 79 9.44 -8.60 -2.50
CA ARG A 79 8.54 -7.45 -2.51
C ARG A 79 7.37 -7.68 -1.55
N GLY A 80 6.96 -6.63 -0.85
CA GLY A 80 5.90 -6.67 0.16
C GLY A 80 6.37 -7.16 1.54
N THR A 81 7.68 -7.38 1.73
CA THR A 81 8.22 -7.76 3.05
C THR A 81 8.24 -6.51 3.94
N ALA A 82 7.58 -6.56 5.10
CA ALA A 82 7.66 -5.47 6.07
C ALA A 82 9.07 -5.41 6.70
N PHE A 83 9.55 -4.22 7.04
CA PHE A 83 10.86 -4.07 7.71
C PHE A 83 10.90 -4.77 9.06
N THR A 84 9.77 -4.78 9.79
CA THR A 84 9.61 -5.49 11.06
C THR A 84 9.75 -7.01 10.91
N ALA A 85 9.38 -7.55 9.76
CA ALA A 85 9.49 -8.97 9.42
C ALA A 85 10.91 -9.39 8.99
N LEU A 86 11.83 -8.45 8.80
CA LEU A 86 13.23 -8.77 8.50
C LEU A 86 13.92 -9.41 9.71
N PRO A 87 14.85 -10.36 9.50
CA PRO A 87 15.62 -10.94 10.58
C PRO A 87 16.50 -9.89 11.26
N ASP A 88 16.81 -10.07 12.54
CA ASP A 88 17.66 -9.13 13.29
C ASP A 88 19.12 -9.11 12.82
N THR A 89 19.52 -10.15 12.08
CA THR A 89 20.80 -10.24 11.37
C THR A 89 20.84 -9.43 10.07
N PHE A 90 19.76 -8.73 9.71
CA PHE A 90 19.73 -7.87 8.54
C PHE A 90 20.79 -6.75 8.64
N LEU A 91 21.61 -6.66 7.59
CA LEU A 91 22.63 -5.63 7.45
C LEU A 91 22.28 -4.70 6.29
N CYS A 92 22.54 -3.41 6.46
CA CYS A 92 22.36 -2.43 5.39
C CYS A 92 23.18 -2.85 4.16
N PRO A 93 22.57 -2.97 2.96
CA PRO A 93 23.28 -3.40 1.75
C PRO A 93 24.37 -2.42 1.30
N VAL A 94 24.27 -1.15 1.74
CA VAL A 94 25.21 -0.09 1.40
C VAL A 94 26.38 -0.04 2.38
N CYS A 95 26.09 0.13 3.68
CA CYS A 95 27.13 0.38 4.70
C CYS A 95 27.33 -0.75 5.72
N ARG A 96 26.56 -1.84 5.62
CA ARG A 96 26.59 -2.99 6.53
C ARG A 96 26.30 -2.68 8.01
N SER A 97 25.69 -1.53 8.31
CA SER A 97 25.17 -1.24 9.65
C SER A 97 24.06 -2.25 10.03
N PRO A 98 23.87 -2.56 11.32
CA PRO A 98 22.81 -3.46 11.77
C PRO A 98 21.41 -2.86 11.55
N LYS A 99 20.38 -3.72 11.58
CA LYS A 99 18.94 -3.34 11.53
C LYS A 99 18.58 -2.22 12.52
N ALA A 100 19.22 -2.19 13.70
CA ALA A 100 19.01 -1.16 14.73
C ALA A 100 19.41 0.27 14.30
N ALA A 101 20.23 0.43 13.26
CA ALA A 101 20.61 1.75 12.74
C ALA A 101 19.54 2.37 11.82
N PHE A 102 18.48 1.63 11.51
CA PHE A 102 17.37 2.10 10.69
C PHE A 102 16.31 2.80 11.51
N VAL A 103 15.67 3.80 10.92
CA VAL A 103 14.55 4.50 11.52
C VAL A 103 13.38 4.64 10.58
N ASP A 104 12.19 4.59 11.17
CA ASP A 104 10.93 4.75 10.46
C ASP A 104 10.82 6.19 9.93
N VAL A 105 10.67 6.31 8.61
CA VAL A 105 10.43 7.61 7.93
C VAL A 105 8.95 7.81 7.59
N GLY A 106 8.10 6.83 7.90
CA GLY A 106 6.67 6.82 7.67
C GLY A 106 6.27 6.24 6.31
N PRO A 107 5.01 6.45 5.88
CA PRO A 107 4.51 5.91 4.64
C PRO A 107 5.20 6.53 3.42
N ARG A 108 5.29 5.74 2.33
CA ARG A 108 5.97 6.12 1.08
C ARG A 108 5.51 7.46 0.50
N ASN A 109 4.23 7.79 0.67
CA ASN A 109 3.61 8.95 0.07
C ASN A 109 3.65 10.20 0.96
N ARG A 110 4.39 10.14 2.08
CA ARG A 110 4.54 11.29 2.96
C ARG A 110 5.35 12.38 2.23
N PRO A 111 4.85 13.63 2.14
CA PRO A 111 5.58 14.71 1.51
C PRO A 111 6.92 14.94 2.22
N SER A 112 8.00 15.03 1.45
CA SER A 112 9.36 15.23 1.94
C SER A 112 9.51 16.62 2.56
N GLY A 113 9.55 16.71 3.90
CA GLY A 113 9.85 17.95 4.63
C GLY A 113 8.98 18.20 5.86
N PHE A 114 9.04 19.45 6.36
CA PHE A 114 8.20 19.90 7.48
C PHE A 114 6.74 19.94 7.02
N THR A 115 5.90 19.07 7.57
CA THR A 115 4.45 19.02 7.29
C THR A 115 3.73 20.33 7.59
N GLN A 116 4.37 21.21 8.37
CA GLN A 116 3.93 22.58 8.66
C GLN A 116 4.03 23.50 7.44
N ASN A 117 4.99 23.29 6.51
CA ASN A 117 5.15 24.11 5.31
C ASN A 117 3.92 24.07 4.40
N LEU A 118 3.24 22.92 4.39
CA LEU A 118 2.04 22.69 3.60
C LEU A 118 0.84 23.54 4.07
N ASN A 119 0.89 24.17 5.25
CA ASN A 119 -0.14 25.10 5.73
C ASN A 119 0.18 26.58 5.47
N TYR A 120 1.33 26.92 4.88
CA TYR A 120 1.64 28.32 4.56
C TYR A 120 0.82 28.81 3.37
N GLY A 121 0.50 30.10 3.37
CA GLY A 121 -0.22 30.78 2.29
C GLY A 121 -1.74 30.60 2.34
N LEU A 122 -2.39 30.66 1.18
CA LEU A 122 -3.85 30.64 1.04
C LEU A 122 -4.44 29.22 0.95
N GLY A 123 -3.83 28.24 1.63
CA GLY A 123 -4.29 26.84 1.62
C GLY A 123 -4.11 26.08 0.30
N VAL A 124 -3.61 26.73 -0.77
CA VAL A 124 -3.38 26.10 -2.09
C VAL A 124 -2.30 25.00 -2.09
N ASN A 125 -1.47 24.94 -1.04
CA ASN A 125 -0.44 23.91 -0.85
C ASN A 125 -1.02 22.56 -0.39
N ARG A 126 -2.29 22.51 0.02
CA ARG A 126 -3.00 21.28 0.41
C ARG A 126 -3.86 20.69 -0.71
N LEU A 127 -4.04 21.42 -1.80
CA LEU A 127 -4.91 21.00 -2.91
C LEU A 127 -4.26 19.89 -3.72
N THR A 128 -5.10 18.99 -4.23
CA THR A 128 -4.62 18.01 -5.21
C THR A 128 -4.17 18.73 -6.48
N PRO A 129 -3.27 18.14 -7.29
CA PRO A 129 -2.82 18.74 -8.54
C PRO A 129 -3.98 19.13 -9.47
N SER A 130 -5.03 18.30 -9.52
CA SER A 130 -6.24 18.56 -10.30
C SER A 130 -7.08 19.70 -9.73
N GLN A 131 -7.25 19.79 -8.41
CA GLN A 131 -7.99 20.91 -7.79
C GLN A 131 -7.29 22.25 -8.01
N LYS A 132 -5.97 22.29 -7.89
CA LYS A 132 -5.17 23.50 -8.16
C LYS A 132 -5.33 23.96 -9.62
N THR A 133 -5.29 23.01 -10.55
CA THR A 133 -5.50 23.25 -11.99
C THR A 133 -6.86 23.88 -12.25
N ILE A 134 -7.93 23.31 -11.68
CA ILE A 134 -9.30 23.82 -11.84
C ILE A 134 -9.44 25.25 -11.30
N LEU A 135 -8.87 25.55 -10.12
CA LEU A 135 -8.92 26.90 -9.56
C LEU A 135 -8.20 27.94 -10.43
N ILE A 136 -7.02 27.61 -10.96
CA ILE A 136 -6.24 28.52 -11.79
C ILE A 136 -6.99 28.79 -13.09
N PHE A 137 -7.34 27.75 -13.84
CA PHE A 137 -7.96 27.91 -15.14
C PHE A 137 -9.41 28.41 -15.05
N GLY A 138 -10.17 27.93 -14.06
CA GLY A 138 -11.53 28.41 -13.81
C GLY A 138 -11.54 29.89 -13.40
N GLY A 139 -10.61 30.31 -12.54
CA GLY A 139 -10.46 31.72 -12.16
C GLY A 139 -10.10 32.62 -13.34
N LEU A 140 -9.17 32.19 -14.20
CA LEU A 140 -8.82 32.92 -15.41
C LEU A 140 -9.98 33.04 -16.40
N VAL A 141 -10.73 31.96 -16.63
CA VAL A 141 -11.90 31.96 -17.52
C VAL A 141 -12.99 32.88 -16.97
N LEU A 142 -13.27 32.82 -15.67
CA LEU A 142 -14.26 33.68 -15.03
C LEU A 142 -13.86 35.16 -15.09
N ALA A 143 -12.58 35.48 -14.83
CA ALA A 143 -12.06 36.83 -14.95
C ALA A 143 -12.16 37.36 -16.39
N ALA A 144 -11.81 36.53 -17.38
CA ALA A 144 -11.96 36.87 -18.79
C ALA A 144 -13.44 37.10 -19.17
N ALA A 145 -14.36 36.25 -18.69
CA ALA A 145 -15.79 36.42 -18.93
C ALA A 145 -16.32 37.73 -18.34
N PHE A 146 -15.92 38.08 -17.11
CA PHE A 146 -16.26 39.38 -16.52
C PHE A 146 -15.71 40.53 -17.35
N LEU A 147 -14.43 40.49 -17.73
CA LEU A 147 -13.80 41.55 -18.51
C LEU A 147 -14.48 41.74 -19.87
N LEU A 148 -14.79 40.65 -20.58
CA LEU A 148 -15.53 40.70 -21.86
C LEU A 148 -16.97 41.21 -21.67
N SER A 149 -17.64 40.81 -20.58
CA SER A 149 -18.98 41.29 -20.25
C SER A 149 -19.00 42.80 -19.98
N PHE A 150 -18.01 43.33 -19.27
CA PHE A 150 -17.88 44.78 -19.02
C PHE A 150 -17.46 45.54 -20.28
N TYR A 151 -16.59 44.97 -21.11
CA TYR A 151 -16.18 45.56 -22.38
C TYR A 151 -17.31 45.61 -23.41
N SER A 152 -18.23 44.63 -23.37
CA SER A 152 -19.42 44.60 -24.24
C SER A 152 -20.55 45.53 -23.79
N LEU A 153 -20.40 46.19 -22.63
CA LEU A 153 -21.41 47.09 -22.05
C LEU A 153 -21.14 48.57 -22.33
N HIS A 154 -20.08 48.88 -23.09
CA HIS A 154 -19.70 50.22 -23.58
C HIS A 154 -19.96 50.32 -25.08
#